data_AF-A0A453FKM6-F1
#
_entry.id   AF-A0A453FKM6-F1
#
_cell.length_a   1.000
_cell.length_b   1.000
_cell.length_c   1.000
_cell.angle_alpha   90.00
_cell.angle_beta   90.00
_cell.angle_gamma   90.00
#
_symmetry.space_group_name_H-M   'P 1'
#
loop_
_entity.id
_entity.type
_entity.pdbx_description
1 polymer ?
#
loop_
_entity_poly.entity_id
_entity_poly.type
_entity_poly.pdbx_seq_one_letter_code
_entity_poly.pdbx_strand_id
1 'polypeptide(L)'
;MLGLGYHNLLVAALLLLCSAMISSWAARDDVVAYSLATINTTTASGLTVVTNQSQVVSGPTLFGIDHPTLSAVNESAGFVVLSRTVELWRGGDGRQGPPRQASFNTSFTMDGTSPVAFVVLLDRFPTYKGKFISVTTFISGPGDPTQRGSNRFAAVEVGTVKSYAPESPRVGLNVTVTPSGATRIVTVWIDYHAVVSRLSVFVGPAGRTKPRDQLVGGSAVNMTGRTNQSAFVGFSASRVTYVLAGIRGWDLTVERLSPAAEKDDNKKSWLVILLAVLGSVASTAAVAAAVAFYYNSRYRRWKKDLEQLAKSMQRLPGMPCRIDFSDIKKATKNFDGTMKLGSGTFGSVYRCRLPAAPETGRPEMEVAVKKFTRNEDRRFDDFLEEVSVINRLRHKNIVPLIGR
;
A
#
# COMPACT_ATOMS: atom_id res chain seq x y z
N MET A 1 -20.05 15.20 32.85
CA MET A 1 -20.19 14.21 31.75
C MET A 1 -19.76 14.79 30.39
N LEU A 2 -18.55 15.36 30.28
CA LEU A 2 -18.05 15.99 29.03
C LEU A 2 -16.66 15.50 28.59
N GLY A 3 -16.06 14.53 29.31
CA GLY A 3 -14.70 14.03 29.03
C GLY A 3 -14.62 12.82 28.10
N LEU A 4 -15.73 12.09 27.88
CA LEU A 4 -15.75 10.84 27.10
C LEU A 4 -15.99 11.05 25.60
N GLY A 5 -16.45 12.23 25.16
CA GLY A 5 -16.70 12.51 23.74
C GLY A 5 -15.44 12.72 22.91
N TYR A 6 -14.38 13.28 23.50
CA TYR A 6 -13.18 13.69 22.77
C TYR A 6 -12.27 12.51 22.38
N HIS A 7 -12.18 11.48 23.21
CA HIS A 7 -11.43 10.27 22.86
C HIS A 7 -12.10 9.50 21.71
N ASN A 8 -13.43 9.42 21.71
CA ASN A 8 -14.17 8.70 20.67
C ASN A 8 -14.12 9.41 19.32
N LEU A 9 -14.12 10.75 19.29
CA LEU A 9 -13.97 11.52 18.05
C LEU A 9 -12.58 11.38 17.43
N LEU A 10 -11.53 11.39 18.26
CA LEU A 10 -10.14 11.29 17.79
C LEU A 10 -9.82 9.87 17.30
N VAL A 11 -10.36 8.84 17.97
CA VAL A 11 -10.29 7.44 17.53
C VAL A 11 -11.11 7.20 16.26
N ALA A 12 -12.31 7.79 16.14
CA ALA A 12 -13.12 7.69 14.92
C ALA A 12 -12.46 8.37 13.71
N ALA A 13 -11.81 9.52 13.90
CA ALA A 13 -11.05 10.20 12.86
C ALA A 13 -9.81 9.39 12.42
N LEU A 14 -9.10 8.77 13.37
CA LEU A 14 -7.98 7.87 13.07
C LEU A 14 -8.43 6.60 12.33
N LEU A 15 -9.56 6.01 12.72
CA LEU A 15 -10.13 4.84 12.04
C LEU A 15 -10.66 5.15 10.64
N LEU A 16 -11.21 6.35 10.40
CA LEU A 16 -11.61 6.82 9.07
C LEU A 16 -10.41 7.10 8.16
N LEU A 17 -9.29 7.59 8.72
CA LEU A 17 -8.03 7.75 7.99
C LEU A 17 -7.37 6.40 7.68
N CYS A 18 -7.49 5.41 8.58
CA CYS A 18 -7.01 4.05 8.33
C CYS A 18 -7.89 3.29 7.33
N SER A 19 -9.22 3.46 7.33
CA SER A 19 -10.10 2.79 6.37
C SER A 19 -9.98 3.37 4.95
N ALA A 20 -9.65 4.66 4.82
CA ALA A 20 -9.32 5.27 3.53
C ALA A 20 -7.97 4.79 2.96
N MET A 21 -7.06 4.27 3.79
CA MET A 21 -5.79 3.67 3.36
C MET A 21 -5.91 2.17 2.99
N ILE A 22 -7.02 1.51 3.34
CA ILE A 22 -7.19 0.06 3.11
C ILE A 22 -8.07 -0.24 1.87
N SER A 23 -8.76 0.75 1.30
CA SER A 23 -9.68 0.52 0.17
C SER A 23 -9.11 0.74 -1.24
N SER A 24 -7.83 1.09 -1.40
CA SER A 24 -7.20 1.09 -2.74
C SER A 24 -6.49 -0.23 -3.03
N TRP A 25 -7.24 -1.33 -3.10
CA TRP A 25 -6.82 -2.45 -3.94
C TRP A 25 -7.14 -2.07 -5.39
N ALA A 26 -6.36 -1.11 -5.91
CA ALA A 26 -6.41 -0.72 -7.30
C ALA A 26 -5.93 -1.91 -8.13
N ALA A 27 -6.82 -2.44 -8.98
CA ALA A 27 -6.41 -3.25 -10.11
C ALA A 27 -5.28 -2.50 -10.83
N ARG A 28 -4.12 -3.14 -11.06
CA ARG A 28 -3.04 -2.50 -11.81
C ARG A 28 -3.53 -2.25 -13.24
N ASP A 29 -3.73 -0.99 -13.60
CA ASP A 29 -4.12 -0.56 -14.97
C ASP A 29 -3.05 -0.90 -16.05
N ASP A 30 -1.90 -1.41 -15.62
CA ASP A 30 -0.74 -1.78 -16.43
C ASP A 30 -0.82 -3.22 -17.00
N VAL A 31 -1.89 -3.98 -16.77
CA VAL A 31 -1.99 -5.39 -17.19
C VAL A 31 -3.30 -5.67 -17.94
N VAL A 32 -3.21 -6.37 -19.06
CA VAL A 32 -4.35 -6.91 -19.80
C VAL A 32 -4.52 -8.38 -19.39
N ALA A 33 -5.70 -8.72 -18.86
CA ALA A 33 -6.03 -10.07 -18.44
C ALA A 33 -7.04 -10.72 -19.38
N TYR A 34 -6.80 -11.97 -19.73
CA TYR A 34 -7.69 -12.88 -20.45
C TYR A 34 -7.91 -14.09 -19.54
N SER A 35 -9.16 -14.35 -19.16
CA SER A 35 -9.51 -15.48 -18.30
C SER A 35 -10.69 -16.23 -18.92
N LEU A 36 -10.53 -17.54 -19.07
CA LEU A 36 -11.56 -18.48 -19.45
C LEU A 36 -11.67 -19.53 -18.37
N ALA A 37 -12.69 -19.39 -17.51
CA ALA A 37 -12.98 -20.35 -16.46
C ALA A 37 -13.29 -21.76 -17.01
N THR A 38 -13.96 -21.84 -18.16
CA THR A 38 -14.24 -23.08 -18.92
C THR A 38 -14.44 -22.75 -20.39
N ILE A 39 -14.05 -23.63 -21.32
CA ILE A 39 -14.35 -23.48 -22.75
C ILE A 39 -15.75 -24.06 -23.01
N ASN A 40 -16.75 -23.20 -23.20
CA ASN A 40 -18.14 -23.58 -23.46
C ASN A 40 -18.78 -22.63 -24.49
N THR A 41 -20.07 -22.81 -24.77
CA THR A 41 -20.84 -21.99 -25.74
C THR A 41 -20.75 -20.48 -25.50
N THR A 42 -20.69 -20.02 -24.24
CA THR A 42 -20.69 -18.59 -23.90
C THR A 42 -19.29 -17.99 -23.97
N THR A 43 -18.25 -18.73 -23.55
CA THR A 43 -16.85 -18.26 -23.57
C THR A 43 -16.17 -18.45 -24.91
N ALA A 44 -16.66 -19.36 -25.76
CA ALA A 44 -16.09 -19.63 -27.07
C ALA A 44 -16.24 -18.47 -28.07
N SER A 45 -17.09 -17.49 -27.80
CA SER A 45 -17.17 -16.24 -28.57
C SER A 45 -15.83 -15.49 -28.69
N GLY A 46 -14.95 -15.65 -27.71
CA GLY A 46 -13.59 -15.09 -27.72
C GLY A 46 -12.53 -15.96 -28.41
N LEU A 47 -12.91 -17.12 -28.98
CA LEU A 47 -11.99 -18.09 -29.56
C LEU A 47 -12.22 -18.29 -31.06
N THR A 48 -11.14 -18.57 -31.77
CA THR A 48 -11.11 -18.96 -33.17
C THR A 48 -10.37 -20.29 -33.30
N VAL A 49 -10.96 -21.23 -34.05
CA VAL A 49 -10.35 -22.52 -34.34
C VAL A 49 -9.87 -22.55 -35.78
N VAL A 50 -8.63 -22.96 -35.96
CA VAL A 50 -7.99 -23.10 -37.28
C VAL A 50 -7.46 -24.51 -37.42
N THR A 51 -7.92 -25.21 -38.45
CA THR A 51 -7.56 -26.62 -38.67
C THR A 51 -6.59 -26.78 -39.84
N ASN A 52 -5.94 -27.94 -39.90
CA ASN A 52 -5.11 -28.33 -41.03
C ASN A 52 -5.87 -28.54 -42.35
N GLN A 53 -7.21 -28.59 -42.30
CA GLN A 53 -8.09 -28.61 -43.47
C GLN A 53 -8.39 -27.20 -43.99
N SER A 54 -7.66 -26.18 -43.53
CA SER A 54 -7.87 -24.77 -43.86
C SER A 54 -9.27 -24.25 -43.48
N GLN A 55 -9.91 -24.86 -42.48
CA GLN A 55 -11.19 -24.39 -41.97
C GLN A 55 -10.93 -23.45 -40.79
N VAL A 56 -11.47 -22.23 -40.89
CA VAL A 56 -11.52 -21.26 -39.81
C VAL A 56 -12.95 -21.25 -39.27
N VAL A 57 -13.10 -21.64 -38.01
CA VAL A 57 -14.41 -21.76 -37.35
C VAL A 57 -14.44 -20.85 -36.13
N SER A 58 -15.48 -20.03 -36.02
CA SER A 58 -15.71 -19.21 -34.83
C SER A 58 -16.12 -20.10 -33.65
N GLY A 59 -15.62 -19.83 -32.46
CA GLY A 59 -15.84 -20.69 -31.31
C GLY A 59 -17.31 -20.99 -30.96
N PRO A 60 -18.28 -20.06 -31.07
CA PRO A 60 -19.69 -20.36 -30.83
C PRO A 60 -20.25 -21.44 -31.77
N THR A 61 -19.72 -21.54 -32.99
CA THR A 61 -20.13 -22.53 -33.99
C THR A 61 -19.67 -23.94 -33.61
N LEU A 62 -18.68 -24.09 -32.71
CA LEU A 62 -18.15 -25.38 -32.26
C LEU A 62 -19.09 -26.18 -31.35
N PHE A 63 -20.14 -25.52 -30.83
CA PHE A 63 -21.09 -26.11 -29.90
C PHE A 63 -22.52 -26.09 -30.44
N GLY A 64 -22.69 -25.73 -31.72
CA GLY A 64 -23.97 -25.83 -32.41
C GLY A 64 -24.34 -27.29 -32.66
N ILE A 65 -25.61 -27.62 -32.43
CA ILE A 65 -26.14 -28.96 -32.66
C ILE A 65 -26.31 -29.13 -34.19
N ASP A 66 -25.70 -30.17 -34.74
CA ASP A 66 -25.84 -30.66 -36.13
C ASP A 66 -25.13 -29.91 -37.26
N HIS A 67 -23.79 -29.98 -37.27
CA HIS A 67 -23.03 -29.74 -38.50
C HIS A 67 -22.03 -30.87 -38.76
N PRO A 68 -22.06 -31.58 -39.90
CA PRO A 68 -21.08 -32.63 -40.23
C PRO A 68 -19.63 -32.10 -40.33
N THR A 69 -19.46 -30.77 -40.40
CA THR A 69 -18.14 -30.12 -40.30
C THR A 69 -17.56 -30.17 -38.89
N LEU A 70 -18.39 -30.29 -37.83
CA LEU A 70 -17.93 -30.34 -36.44
C LEU A 70 -17.16 -31.61 -36.12
N SER A 71 -17.62 -32.77 -36.59
CA SER A 71 -16.91 -34.04 -36.39
C SER A 71 -15.56 -34.05 -37.12
N ALA A 72 -15.51 -33.50 -38.33
CA ALA A 72 -14.28 -33.31 -39.08
C ALA A 72 -13.31 -32.35 -38.37
N VAL A 73 -13.80 -31.21 -37.88
CA VAL A 73 -12.99 -30.23 -37.11
C VAL A 73 -12.47 -30.84 -35.81
N ASN A 74 -13.31 -31.58 -35.09
CA ASN A 74 -12.99 -32.19 -33.81
C ASN A 74 -11.88 -33.24 -33.90
N GLU A 75 -11.87 -34.02 -34.97
CA GLU A 75 -10.85 -35.04 -35.26
C GLU A 75 -9.62 -34.45 -35.98
N SER A 76 -9.73 -33.23 -36.50
CA SER A 76 -8.63 -32.55 -37.16
C SER A 76 -7.62 -31.97 -36.17
N ALA A 77 -6.37 -31.91 -36.61
CA ALA A 77 -5.35 -31.16 -35.92
C ALA A 77 -5.54 -29.67 -36.15
N GLY A 78 -5.25 -28.86 -35.13
CA GLY A 78 -5.47 -27.43 -35.25
C GLY A 78 -4.97 -26.60 -34.09
N PHE A 79 -5.34 -25.33 -34.18
CA PHE A 79 -5.10 -24.29 -33.21
C PHE A 79 -6.44 -23.80 -32.66
N VAL A 80 -6.51 -23.61 -31.35
CA VAL A 80 -7.60 -22.92 -30.67
C VAL A 80 -7.00 -21.67 -30.05
N VAL A 81 -7.22 -20.51 -30.66
CA VAL A 81 -6.57 -19.24 -30.29
C VAL A 81 -7.59 -18.18 -29.93
N LEU A 82 -7.15 -17.15 -29.20
CA LEU A 82 -7.96 -15.95 -29.00
C LEU A 82 -8.31 -15.32 -30.35
N SER A 83 -9.56 -14.89 -30.50
CA SER A 83 -10.04 -14.19 -31.70
C SER A 83 -9.38 -12.82 -31.88
N ARG A 84 -8.82 -12.24 -30.81
CA ARG A 84 -8.05 -11.00 -30.85
C ARG A 84 -6.57 -11.31 -30.68
N THR A 85 -5.71 -10.61 -31.42
CA THR A 85 -4.27 -10.67 -31.23
C THR A 85 -3.87 -9.93 -29.95
N VAL A 86 -2.76 -10.38 -29.37
CA VAL A 86 -2.16 -9.86 -28.14
C VAL A 86 -0.88 -9.14 -28.50
N GLU A 87 -0.73 -7.88 -28.09
CA GLU A 87 0.50 -7.13 -28.30
C GLU A 87 1.60 -7.65 -27.37
N LEU A 88 2.69 -8.18 -27.94
CA LEU A 88 3.77 -8.81 -27.17
C LEU A 88 5.08 -8.04 -27.22
N TRP A 89 5.26 -7.18 -28.21
CA TRP A 89 6.39 -6.28 -28.27
C TRP A 89 6.07 -5.11 -29.18
N ARG A 90 6.74 -3.98 -28.96
CA ARG A 90 6.61 -2.78 -29.78
C ARG A 90 7.98 -2.36 -30.31
N GLY A 91 8.01 -2.01 -31.59
CA GLY A 91 9.20 -1.47 -32.23
C GLY A 91 9.60 -0.13 -31.63
N GLY A 92 10.90 0.07 -31.47
CA GLY A 92 11.44 1.37 -31.15
C GLY A 92 11.53 2.21 -32.43
N ASP A 93 10.59 3.13 -32.64
CA ASP A 93 10.85 4.21 -33.59
C ASP A 93 11.90 5.12 -32.98
N GLY A 94 12.82 5.71 -33.76
CA GLY A 94 14.00 6.45 -33.27
C GLY A 94 13.75 7.60 -32.27
N ARG A 95 12.49 7.91 -31.94
CA ARG A 95 12.04 8.82 -30.87
C ARG A 95 11.60 8.13 -29.56
N GLN A 96 11.26 6.83 -29.57
CA GLN A 96 10.61 6.10 -28.46
C GLN A 96 11.54 5.15 -27.68
N GLY A 97 12.83 5.06 -28.04
CA GLY A 97 13.81 4.20 -27.36
C GLY A 97 13.91 2.79 -27.95
N PRO A 98 14.68 1.87 -27.34
CA PRO A 98 14.87 0.51 -27.86
C PRO A 98 13.54 -0.27 -27.89
N PRO A 99 13.42 -1.32 -28.75
CA PRO A 99 12.22 -2.16 -28.80
C PRO A 99 11.91 -2.75 -27.43
N ARG A 100 10.64 -2.70 -27.04
CA ARG A 100 10.16 -3.15 -25.73
C ARG A 100 9.30 -4.40 -25.89
N GLN A 101 9.52 -5.39 -25.02
CA GLN A 101 8.74 -6.63 -24.97
C GLN A 101 7.81 -6.60 -23.75
N ALA A 102 6.63 -7.20 -23.86
CA ALA A 102 5.69 -7.38 -22.77
C ALA A 102 6.05 -8.63 -21.98
N SER A 103 6.10 -8.52 -20.66
CA SER A 103 6.11 -9.70 -19.79
C SER A 103 4.72 -10.33 -19.77
N PHE A 104 4.64 -11.65 -19.71
CA PHE A 104 3.36 -12.32 -19.53
C PHE A 104 3.46 -13.50 -18.59
N ASN A 105 2.34 -13.83 -17.98
CA ASN A 105 2.14 -15.04 -17.20
C ASN A 105 0.87 -15.71 -17.71
N THR A 106 0.92 -17.01 -17.93
CA THR A 106 -0.26 -17.80 -18.22
C THR A 106 -0.30 -19.06 -17.38
N SER A 107 -1.50 -19.43 -16.97
CA SER A 107 -1.77 -20.69 -16.31
C SER A 107 -2.96 -21.39 -16.91
N PHE A 108 -2.88 -22.69 -17.09
CA PHE A 108 -4.00 -23.48 -17.58
C PHE A 108 -4.03 -24.85 -16.91
N THR A 109 -5.24 -25.38 -16.75
CA THR A 109 -5.47 -26.70 -16.17
C THR A 109 -5.84 -27.67 -17.29
N MET A 110 -5.05 -28.74 -17.40
CA MET A 110 -5.25 -29.82 -18.35
C MET A 110 -5.87 -31.03 -17.63
N ASP A 111 -6.85 -31.65 -18.27
CA ASP A 111 -7.49 -32.90 -17.89
C ASP A 111 -7.43 -33.86 -19.08
N GLY A 112 -6.56 -34.88 -18.98
CA GLY A 112 -6.35 -35.84 -20.05
C GLY A 112 -4.92 -36.36 -20.12
N THR A 113 -4.69 -37.27 -21.05
CA THR A 113 -3.37 -37.90 -21.30
C THR A 113 -2.74 -37.46 -22.61
N SER A 114 -3.49 -36.73 -23.44
CA SER A 114 -3.02 -36.26 -24.73
C SER A 114 -2.11 -35.04 -24.58
N PRO A 115 -1.03 -34.93 -25.37
CA PRO A 115 -0.20 -33.74 -25.42
C PRO A 115 -0.98 -32.52 -25.90
N VAL A 116 -0.77 -31.38 -25.24
CA VAL A 116 -1.28 -30.06 -25.68
C VAL A 116 -0.14 -29.05 -25.64
N ALA A 117 -0.08 -28.23 -26.67
CA ALA A 117 0.90 -27.16 -26.83
C ALA A 117 0.27 -25.80 -26.53
N PHE A 118 0.84 -25.03 -25.61
CA PHE A 118 0.62 -23.59 -25.55
C PHE A 118 1.43 -22.93 -26.66
N VAL A 119 0.78 -22.10 -27.47
CA VAL A 119 1.39 -21.48 -28.66
C VAL A 119 1.21 -19.97 -28.66
N VAL A 120 2.25 -19.31 -29.13
CA VAL A 120 2.24 -17.89 -29.50
C VAL A 120 2.63 -17.82 -30.97
N LEU A 121 1.67 -17.53 -31.85
CA LEU A 121 1.86 -17.46 -33.30
C LEU A 121 1.97 -16.00 -33.71
N LEU A 122 3.09 -15.61 -34.30
CA LEU A 122 3.48 -14.22 -34.23
C LEU A 122 3.11 -13.40 -35.48
N ASP A 123 2.78 -14.07 -36.60
CA ASP A 123 2.44 -13.41 -37.87
C ASP A 123 1.21 -14.00 -38.58
N ARG A 124 1.07 -15.32 -38.56
CA ARG A 124 0.08 -16.07 -39.34
C ARG A 124 -0.02 -17.52 -38.87
N PHE A 125 -1.08 -18.20 -39.27
CA PHE A 125 -1.18 -19.65 -39.11
C PHE A 125 -0.16 -20.35 -40.04
N PRO A 126 0.64 -21.30 -39.55
CA PRO A 126 1.59 -22.04 -40.39
C PRO A 126 0.85 -22.85 -41.46
N THR A 127 1.37 -22.83 -42.69
CA THR A 127 0.78 -23.58 -43.81
C THR A 127 1.01 -25.08 -43.60
N TYR A 128 -0.06 -25.87 -43.62
CA TYR A 128 0.00 -27.32 -43.40
C TYR A 128 0.24 -28.08 -44.70
N LYS A 129 1.26 -28.95 -44.76
CA LYS A 129 1.42 -29.95 -45.84
C LYS A 129 1.04 -31.36 -45.35
N GLY A 130 -0.21 -31.52 -44.91
CA GLY A 130 -0.87 -32.82 -44.69
C GLY A 130 -0.33 -33.72 -43.57
N LYS A 131 0.85 -33.45 -42.99
CA LYS A 131 1.39 -34.22 -41.87
C LYS A 131 1.23 -33.43 -40.59
N PHE A 132 0.59 -34.07 -39.61
CA PHE A 132 0.40 -33.51 -38.28
C PHE A 132 1.73 -32.90 -37.79
N ILE A 133 1.72 -31.65 -37.29
CA ILE A 133 2.73 -31.21 -36.32
C ILE A 133 2.43 -32.03 -35.06
N SER A 134 2.76 -33.32 -35.13
CA SER A 134 2.95 -34.10 -33.95
C SER A 134 4.04 -33.40 -33.22
N VAL A 135 3.70 -32.80 -32.08
CA VAL A 135 4.72 -32.40 -31.11
C VAL A 135 5.27 -33.65 -30.41
N THR A 136 5.59 -34.66 -31.22
CA THR A 136 6.48 -35.79 -30.96
C THR A 136 7.48 -35.97 -32.11
N THR A 137 7.22 -35.45 -33.32
CA THR A 137 8.22 -35.33 -34.39
C THR A 137 8.80 -33.93 -34.43
N PHE A 138 9.86 -33.77 -33.66
CA PHE A 138 10.86 -32.74 -33.86
C PHE A 138 11.44 -32.86 -35.26
N ILE A 139 11.30 -31.81 -36.07
CA ILE A 139 12.32 -31.57 -37.10
C ILE A 139 13.36 -30.66 -36.44
N SER A 140 14.23 -31.30 -35.65
CA SER A 140 15.55 -30.76 -35.31
C SER A 140 16.28 -30.52 -36.62
N GLY A 141 16.13 -29.30 -37.14
CA GLY A 141 17.13 -28.76 -38.05
C GLY A 141 18.39 -28.52 -37.22
N PRO A 142 19.58 -28.67 -37.81
CA PRO A 142 20.83 -28.40 -37.11
C PRO A 142 20.81 -26.94 -36.62
N GLY A 143 20.82 -26.74 -35.30
CA GLY A 143 20.99 -25.42 -34.69
C GLY A 143 19.85 -24.81 -33.87
N ASP A 144 18.81 -25.54 -33.42
CA ASP A 144 17.85 -25.01 -32.44
C ASP A 144 17.97 -25.73 -31.07
N PRO A 145 18.44 -25.05 -30.00
CA PRO A 145 18.54 -25.65 -28.68
C PRO A 145 17.13 -25.77 -28.07
N THR A 146 16.53 -26.96 -28.18
CA THR A 146 15.27 -27.29 -27.50
C THR A 146 15.53 -27.58 -26.02
N GLN A 147 14.72 -27.03 -25.12
CA GLN A 147 14.78 -27.37 -23.69
C GLN A 147 13.69 -28.37 -23.32
N ARG A 148 14.07 -29.40 -22.56
CA ARG A 148 13.17 -30.44 -22.07
C ARG A 148 13.29 -30.54 -20.56
N GLY A 149 12.16 -30.74 -19.89
CA GLY A 149 12.09 -31.02 -18.46
C GLY A 149 10.94 -31.96 -18.19
N SER A 150 11.14 -32.93 -17.31
CA SER A 150 10.09 -33.88 -16.94
C SER A 150 10.06 -34.11 -15.44
N ASN A 151 8.86 -34.36 -14.93
CA ASN A 151 8.63 -34.74 -13.56
C ASN A 151 7.57 -35.85 -13.51
N ARG A 152 7.17 -36.25 -12.29
CA ARG A 152 6.12 -37.26 -12.08
C ARG A 152 4.72 -36.85 -12.53
N PHE A 153 4.51 -35.62 -12.99
CA PHE A 153 3.22 -35.07 -13.39
C PHE A 153 3.13 -34.88 -14.90
N ALA A 154 4.19 -34.37 -15.55
CA ALA A 154 4.24 -34.19 -16.99
C ALA A 154 5.68 -34.09 -17.52
N ALA A 155 5.82 -34.30 -18.83
CA ALA A 155 6.97 -33.84 -19.60
C ALA A 155 6.64 -32.52 -20.30
N VAL A 156 7.58 -31.57 -20.26
CA VAL A 156 7.48 -30.25 -20.88
C VAL A 156 8.62 -30.04 -21.85
N GLU A 157 8.27 -29.51 -23.02
CA GLU A 157 9.20 -29.26 -24.11
C GLU A 157 8.96 -27.86 -24.67
N VAL A 158 10.02 -27.05 -24.72
CA VAL A 158 9.97 -25.67 -25.21
C VAL A 158 10.73 -25.58 -26.54
N GLY A 159 10.09 -25.01 -27.56
CA GLY A 159 10.68 -24.85 -28.88
C GLY A 159 9.97 -23.80 -29.73
N THR A 160 10.26 -23.80 -31.03
CA THR A 160 9.66 -22.87 -32.00
C THR A 160 8.64 -23.57 -32.90
N VAL A 161 7.58 -22.85 -33.28
CA VAL A 161 6.64 -23.30 -34.32
C VAL A 161 7.28 -23.01 -35.68
N LYS A 162 7.35 -24.02 -36.56
CA LYS A 162 7.91 -23.87 -37.90
C LYS A 162 6.82 -23.80 -38.97
N SER A 163 7.04 -22.95 -39.98
CA SER A 163 6.27 -23.01 -41.23
C SER A 163 6.96 -23.95 -42.21
N TYR A 164 6.17 -24.64 -43.04
CA TYR A 164 6.70 -25.42 -44.17
C TYR A 164 7.09 -24.54 -45.37
N ALA A 165 6.82 -23.22 -45.32
CA ALA A 165 7.25 -22.27 -46.32
C ALA A 165 8.73 -21.88 -46.10
N PRO A 166 9.57 -21.86 -47.16
CA PRO A 166 11.01 -21.59 -47.05
C PRO A 166 11.34 -20.19 -46.52
N GLU A 167 10.42 -19.23 -46.65
CA GLU A 167 10.65 -17.83 -46.31
C GLU A 167 10.48 -17.48 -44.82
N SER A 168 9.86 -18.36 -44.02
CA SER A 168 9.64 -18.10 -42.58
C SER A 168 9.61 -19.38 -41.76
N PRO A 169 10.77 -20.02 -41.52
CA PRO A 169 10.84 -21.31 -40.83
C PRO A 169 10.58 -21.22 -39.32
N ARG A 170 10.40 -20.02 -38.74
CA ARG A 170 10.12 -19.81 -37.31
C ARG A 170 8.98 -18.80 -37.17
N VAL A 171 7.76 -19.28 -36.94
CA VAL A 171 6.53 -18.47 -36.92
C VAL A 171 5.92 -18.32 -35.52
N GLY A 172 6.52 -18.93 -34.49
CA GLY A 172 5.94 -18.91 -33.15
C GLY A 172 6.79 -19.54 -32.06
N LEU A 173 6.32 -19.37 -30.82
CA LEU A 173 6.76 -20.12 -29.63
C LEU A 173 5.80 -21.29 -29.39
N ASN A 174 6.35 -22.43 -28.96
CA ASN A 174 5.60 -23.61 -28.54
C ASN A 174 6.12 -24.09 -27.18
N VAL A 175 5.20 -24.30 -26.24
CA VAL A 175 5.43 -25.05 -25.00
C VAL A 175 4.49 -26.25 -24.96
N THR A 176 5.03 -27.43 -25.24
CA THR A 176 4.25 -28.67 -25.23
C THR A 176 4.32 -29.34 -23.88
N VAL A 177 3.15 -29.75 -23.39
CA VAL A 177 2.98 -30.45 -22.14
C VAL A 177 2.36 -31.80 -22.43
N THR A 178 3.06 -32.86 -22.03
CA THR A 178 2.58 -34.24 -22.11
C THR A 178 2.31 -34.74 -20.69
N PRO A 179 1.03 -34.85 -20.28
CA PRO A 179 0.68 -35.37 -18.97
C PRO A 179 1.21 -36.79 -18.78
N SER A 180 1.72 -37.07 -17.58
CA SER A 180 2.17 -38.41 -17.20
C SER A 180 0.97 -39.26 -16.74
N GLY A 181 1.00 -40.56 -17.03
CA GLY A 181 -0.13 -41.47 -16.78
C GLY A 181 -0.59 -41.62 -15.32
N ALA A 182 0.18 -41.13 -14.34
CA ALA A 182 -0.16 -41.22 -12.91
C ALA A 182 -1.16 -40.17 -12.43
N THR A 183 -1.29 -39.03 -13.13
CA THR A 183 -2.14 -37.91 -12.68
C THR A 183 -2.90 -37.36 -13.88
N ARG A 184 -4.23 -37.47 -13.85
CA ARG A 184 -5.08 -37.08 -14.99
C ARG A 184 -5.26 -35.57 -15.12
N ILE A 185 -5.14 -34.82 -14.02
CA ILE A 185 -5.38 -33.38 -14.00
C ILE A 185 -4.16 -32.64 -13.45
N VAL A 186 -3.58 -31.78 -14.28
CA VAL A 186 -2.37 -31.00 -13.97
C VAL A 186 -2.61 -29.53 -14.29
N THR A 187 -1.98 -28.64 -13.52
CA THR A 187 -1.93 -27.21 -13.84
C THR A 187 -0.52 -26.87 -14.29
N VAL A 188 -0.45 -26.08 -15.35
CA VAL A 188 0.77 -25.59 -15.98
C VAL A 188 0.82 -24.09 -15.77
N TRP A 189 1.99 -23.57 -15.38
CA TRP A 189 2.27 -22.13 -15.32
C TRP A 189 3.44 -21.82 -16.23
N ILE A 190 3.32 -20.76 -17.02
CA ILE A 190 4.35 -20.28 -17.92
C ILE A 190 4.58 -18.80 -17.63
N ASP A 191 5.78 -18.47 -17.20
CA ASP A 191 6.21 -17.08 -16.99
C ASP A 191 7.20 -16.67 -18.06
N TYR A 192 6.93 -15.54 -18.69
CA TYR A 192 7.86 -14.88 -19.59
C TYR A 192 8.27 -13.52 -19.03
N HIS A 193 9.57 -13.37 -18.77
CA HIS A 193 10.17 -12.12 -18.30
C HIS A 193 10.86 -11.41 -19.47
N ALA A 194 10.27 -10.30 -19.93
CA ALA A 194 10.72 -9.56 -21.10
C ALA A 194 12.15 -9.00 -20.96
N VAL A 195 12.48 -8.43 -19.80
CA VAL A 195 13.76 -7.75 -19.54
C VAL A 195 14.96 -8.68 -19.77
N VAL A 196 14.83 -9.95 -19.37
CA VAL A 196 15.87 -10.97 -19.51
C VAL A 196 15.58 -11.97 -20.64
N SER A 197 14.50 -11.74 -21.40
CA SER A 197 13.99 -12.64 -22.44
C SER A 197 13.93 -14.11 -22.00
N ARG A 198 13.46 -14.35 -20.77
CA ARG A 198 13.51 -15.67 -20.12
C ARG A 198 12.12 -16.27 -19.97
N LEU A 199 11.96 -17.48 -20.51
CA LEU A 199 10.78 -18.32 -20.28
C LEU A 199 11.04 -19.34 -19.17
N SER A 200 10.07 -19.51 -18.27
CA SER A 200 10.08 -20.51 -17.21
C SER A 200 8.74 -21.24 -17.16
N VAL A 201 8.77 -22.56 -17.07
CA VAL A 201 7.59 -23.42 -17.07
C VAL A 201 7.55 -24.26 -15.80
N PHE A 202 6.39 -24.31 -15.16
CA PHE A 202 6.13 -25.04 -13.94
C PHE A 202 4.94 -25.96 -14.15
N VAL A 203 4.99 -27.17 -13.59
CA VAL A 203 3.88 -28.13 -13.66
C VAL A 203 3.65 -28.75 -12.31
N GLY A 204 2.39 -28.81 -11.89
CA GLY A 204 1.98 -29.37 -10.62
C GLY A 204 0.56 -29.95 -10.66
N PRO A 205 0.13 -30.58 -9.56
CA PRO A 205 -1.22 -31.11 -9.45
C PRO A 205 -2.25 -29.97 -9.45
N ALA A 206 -3.40 -30.21 -10.08
CA ALA A 206 -4.46 -29.22 -10.15
C ALA A 206 -5.01 -28.82 -8.76
N GLY A 207 -5.41 -27.55 -8.62
CA GLY A 207 -5.93 -27.00 -7.36
C GLY A 207 -4.89 -26.73 -6.28
N ARG A 208 -3.59 -26.90 -6.57
CA ARG A 208 -2.48 -26.52 -5.68
C ARG A 208 -1.81 -25.23 -6.16
N THR A 209 -1.04 -24.62 -5.27
CA THR A 209 -0.24 -23.43 -5.58
C THR A 209 0.88 -23.78 -6.54
N LYS A 210 1.30 -22.77 -7.33
CA LYS A 210 2.41 -22.88 -8.26
C LYS A 210 3.68 -23.42 -7.55
N PRO A 211 4.31 -24.48 -8.09
CA PRO A 211 5.56 -25.02 -7.54
C PRO A 211 6.68 -23.99 -7.47
N ARG A 212 7.60 -24.15 -6.51
CA ARG A 212 8.80 -23.31 -6.39
C ARG A 212 9.84 -23.66 -7.45
N ASP A 213 9.98 -24.95 -7.74
CA ASP A 213 10.95 -25.45 -8.70
C ASP A 213 10.38 -25.38 -10.11
N GLN A 214 11.09 -24.67 -10.98
CA GLN A 214 10.78 -24.64 -12.41
C GLN A 214 11.13 -26.00 -13.04
N LEU A 215 10.23 -26.50 -13.89
CA LEU A 215 10.44 -27.74 -14.63
C LEU A 215 11.33 -27.51 -15.84
N VAL A 216 11.14 -26.38 -16.52
CA VAL A 216 12.02 -25.88 -17.58
C VAL A 216 12.29 -24.42 -17.28
N GLY A 217 13.56 -24.03 -17.25
CA GLY A 217 13.93 -22.65 -16.98
C GLY A 217 15.19 -22.23 -17.72
N GLY A 218 15.21 -20.96 -18.14
CA GLY A 218 16.40 -20.38 -18.76
C GLY A 218 16.43 -20.47 -20.29
N SER A 219 15.30 -20.73 -20.96
CA SER A 219 15.25 -20.57 -22.42
C SER A 219 15.26 -19.08 -22.76
N ALA A 220 16.33 -18.63 -23.42
CA ALA A 220 16.45 -17.28 -23.95
C ALA A 220 15.56 -17.16 -25.20
N VAL A 221 14.30 -16.76 -24.98
CA VAL A 221 13.32 -16.58 -26.06
C VAL A 221 13.19 -15.09 -26.31
N ASN A 222 13.95 -14.57 -27.27
CA ASN A 222 13.74 -13.20 -27.72
C ASN A 222 12.52 -13.13 -28.67
N MET A 223 11.54 -12.27 -28.38
CA MET A 223 10.37 -12.08 -29.24
C MET A 223 10.55 -10.93 -30.24
N THR A 224 11.57 -10.08 -30.05
CA THR A 224 11.86 -8.95 -30.96
C THR A 224 12.47 -9.40 -32.29
N GLY A 225 12.10 -8.72 -33.38
CA GLY A 225 12.71 -8.92 -34.71
C GLY A 225 12.37 -10.25 -35.40
N ARG A 226 11.46 -11.05 -34.83
CA ARG A 226 11.03 -12.33 -35.39
C ARG A 226 9.62 -12.26 -36.02
N THR A 227 8.90 -11.13 -35.89
CA THR A 227 7.42 -11.09 -36.00
C THR A 227 6.83 -9.69 -36.23
N ASN A 228 5.49 -9.59 -36.28
CA ASN A 228 4.68 -8.39 -36.12
C ASN A 228 4.48 -8.06 -34.62
N GLN A 229 4.07 -6.84 -34.28
CA GLN A 229 3.95 -6.37 -32.89
C GLN A 229 2.90 -7.13 -32.05
N SER A 230 1.92 -7.76 -32.72
CA SER A 230 0.83 -8.52 -32.11
C SER A 230 0.80 -9.98 -32.58
N ALA A 231 0.46 -10.90 -31.68
CA ALA A 231 0.48 -12.34 -31.90
C ALA A 231 -0.86 -13.01 -31.55
N PHE A 232 -1.17 -14.14 -32.19
CA PHE A 232 -2.24 -15.03 -31.77
C PHE A 232 -1.76 -15.94 -30.63
N VAL A 233 -2.51 -15.99 -29.55
CA VAL A 233 -2.17 -16.78 -28.36
C VAL A 233 -3.25 -17.83 -28.11
N GLY A 234 -2.84 -19.06 -27.79
CA GLY A 234 -3.77 -20.13 -27.44
C GLY A 234 -3.10 -21.50 -27.39
N PHE A 235 -3.81 -22.51 -27.90
CA PHE A 235 -3.39 -23.90 -27.80
C PHE A 235 -3.35 -24.59 -29.15
N SER A 236 -2.55 -25.65 -29.25
CA SER A 236 -2.51 -26.57 -30.39
C SER A 236 -2.48 -28.01 -29.93
N ALA A 237 -3.14 -28.90 -30.67
CA ALA A 237 -3.16 -30.34 -30.39
C ALA A 237 -3.41 -31.16 -31.67
N SER A 238 -3.26 -32.48 -31.54
CA SER A 238 -3.53 -33.48 -32.59
C SER A 238 -4.98 -33.59 -32.97
N ARG A 239 -5.85 -33.28 -32.03
CA ARG A 239 -7.28 -33.18 -32.23
C ARG A 239 -7.74 -31.93 -31.50
N VAL A 240 -8.53 -31.09 -32.17
CA VAL A 240 -9.13 -29.90 -31.55
C VAL A 240 -9.88 -30.29 -30.27
N THR A 241 -10.50 -31.48 -30.24
CA THR A 241 -11.16 -32.04 -29.05
C THR A 241 -10.27 -32.17 -27.82
N TYR A 242 -8.96 -32.41 -27.98
CA TYR A 242 -8.04 -32.48 -26.85
C TYR A 242 -7.87 -31.13 -26.16
N VAL A 243 -8.01 -30.03 -26.90
CA VAL A 243 -8.03 -28.70 -26.30
C VAL A 243 -9.41 -28.40 -25.72
N LEU A 244 -10.48 -28.58 -26.52
CA LEU A 244 -11.83 -28.20 -26.11
C LEU A 244 -12.35 -29.00 -24.90
N ALA A 245 -12.05 -30.29 -24.83
CA ALA A 245 -12.43 -31.14 -23.71
C ALA A 245 -11.36 -31.20 -22.60
N GLY A 246 -10.09 -31.01 -22.96
CA GLY A 246 -8.97 -31.19 -22.03
C GLY A 246 -8.56 -29.93 -21.27
N ILE A 247 -8.83 -28.72 -21.76
CA ILE A 247 -8.50 -27.49 -21.04
C ILE A 247 -9.68 -27.08 -20.16
N ARG A 248 -9.51 -27.22 -18.83
CA ARG A 248 -10.54 -26.96 -17.83
C ARG A 248 -10.59 -25.52 -17.35
N GLY A 249 -9.54 -24.75 -17.57
CA GLY A 249 -9.45 -23.33 -17.23
C GLY A 249 -8.16 -22.73 -17.77
N TRP A 250 -8.20 -21.48 -18.19
CA TRP A 250 -7.06 -20.76 -18.75
C TRP A 250 -7.07 -19.30 -18.33
N ASP A 251 -5.97 -18.87 -17.73
CA ASP A 251 -5.69 -17.47 -17.41
C ASP A 251 -4.42 -17.01 -18.12
N LEU A 252 -4.44 -15.80 -18.65
CA LEU A 252 -3.32 -15.13 -19.30
C LEU A 252 -3.33 -13.66 -18.88
N THR A 253 -2.22 -13.20 -18.34
CA THR A 253 -1.99 -11.80 -18.01
C THR A 253 -0.79 -11.29 -18.77
N VAL A 254 -0.94 -10.17 -19.47
CA VAL A 254 0.09 -9.56 -20.31
C VAL A 254 0.29 -8.11 -19.87
N GLU A 255 1.55 -7.74 -19.69
CA GLU A 255 1.95 -6.36 -19.41
C GLU A 255 1.53 -5.44 -20.56
N ARG A 256 0.81 -4.36 -20.25
CA ARG A 256 0.40 -3.37 -21.24
C ARG A 256 1.62 -2.55 -21.65
N LEU A 257 1.95 -2.59 -22.93
CA LEU A 257 2.98 -1.72 -23.49
C LEU A 257 2.41 -0.31 -23.67
N SER A 258 2.53 0.50 -22.63
CA SER A 258 2.18 1.93 -22.71
C SER A 258 2.99 2.59 -23.84
N PRO A 259 2.37 3.44 -24.68
CA PRO A 259 3.12 4.24 -25.64
C PRO A 259 4.20 5.01 -24.87
N ALA A 260 5.42 5.03 -25.42
CA ALA A 260 6.55 5.71 -24.79
C ALA A 260 6.09 7.10 -24.37
N ALA A 261 6.17 7.35 -23.06
CA ALA A 261 5.51 8.44 -22.37
C ALA A 261 5.37 9.71 -23.22
N GLU A 262 4.13 10.08 -23.54
CA GLU A 262 3.82 11.49 -23.52
C GLU A 262 4.11 11.94 -22.09
N LYS A 263 5.14 12.76 -21.95
CA LYS A 263 5.75 13.20 -20.70
C LYS A 263 4.80 14.14 -19.96
N ASP A 264 3.63 13.65 -19.56
CA ASP A 264 2.60 14.45 -18.91
C ASP A 264 1.92 13.77 -17.72
N ASP A 265 2.22 12.49 -17.43
CA ASP A 265 1.74 11.82 -16.20
C ASP A 265 2.60 12.15 -14.98
N ASN A 266 3.90 12.40 -15.17
CA ASN A 266 4.75 12.82 -14.05
C ASN A 266 4.36 14.22 -13.56
N LYS A 267 3.77 15.05 -14.43
CA LYS A 267 3.24 16.38 -14.08
C LYS A 267 1.90 16.33 -13.33
N LYS A 268 1.06 15.33 -13.57
CA LYS A 268 -0.20 15.17 -12.85
C LYS A 268 0.03 14.48 -11.51
N SER A 269 0.93 13.49 -11.45
CA SER A 269 1.24 12.76 -10.22
C SER A 269 1.97 13.63 -9.18
N TRP A 270 2.98 14.45 -9.57
CA TRP A 270 3.59 15.38 -8.61
C TRP A 270 2.63 16.48 -8.14
N LEU A 271 1.69 16.94 -8.98
CA LEU A 271 0.67 17.92 -8.56
C LEU A 271 -0.29 17.32 -7.54
N VAL A 272 -0.70 16.06 -7.70
CA VAL A 272 -1.54 15.36 -6.72
C VAL A 272 -0.80 15.19 -5.38
N ILE A 273 0.48 14.79 -5.43
CA ILE A 273 1.32 14.66 -4.22
C ILE A 273 1.53 16.04 -3.56
N LEU A 274 1.82 17.09 -4.34
CA LEU A 274 2.03 18.45 -3.85
C LEU A 274 0.76 18.99 -3.17
N LEU A 275 -0.42 18.79 -3.78
CA LEU A 275 -1.71 19.24 -3.22
C LEU A 275 -2.07 18.48 -1.94
N ALA A 276 -1.79 17.17 -1.87
CA ALA A 276 -2.00 16.38 -0.66
C ALA A 276 -1.09 16.85 0.49
N VAL A 277 0.19 17.11 0.20
CA VAL A 277 1.16 17.59 1.19
C VAL A 277 0.79 19.01 1.66
N LEU A 278 0.49 19.93 0.74
CA LEU A 278 0.07 21.30 1.08
C LEU A 278 -1.21 21.32 1.91
N GLY A 279 -2.20 20.46 1.58
CA GLY A 279 -3.43 20.32 2.36
C GLY A 279 -3.18 19.85 3.79
N SER A 280 -2.27 18.90 3.99
CA SER A 280 -1.92 18.37 5.32
C SER A 280 -1.17 19.38 6.19
N VAL A 281 -0.31 20.20 5.60
CA VAL A 281 0.43 21.24 6.32
C VAL A 281 -0.49 22.39 6.72
N ALA A 282 -1.37 22.83 5.82
CA ALA A 282 -2.32 23.89 6.10
C ALA A 282 -3.32 23.51 7.21
N SER A 283 -3.84 22.27 7.19
CA SER A 283 -4.76 21.79 8.23
C SER A 283 -4.09 21.71 9.59
N THR A 284 -2.84 21.23 9.65
CA THR A 284 -2.06 21.15 10.89
C THR A 284 -1.78 22.54 11.47
N ALA A 285 -1.40 23.50 10.62
CA ALA A 285 -1.14 24.88 11.03
C ALA A 285 -2.41 25.57 11.56
N ALA A 286 -3.56 25.36 10.91
CA ALA A 286 -4.83 25.93 11.35
C ALA A 286 -5.26 25.40 12.73
N VAL A 287 -5.10 24.09 12.98
CA VAL A 287 -5.40 23.48 14.27
C VAL A 287 -4.46 24.02 15.35
N ALA A 288 -3.16 24.11 15.08
CA ALA A 288 -2.18 24.67 16.02
C ALA A 288 -2.48 26.13 16.37
N ALA A 289 -2.84 26.96 15.38
CA ALA A 289 -3.21 28.35 15.59
C ALA A 289 -4.49 28.49 16.43
N ALA A 290 -5.52 27.67 16.17
CA ALA A 290 -6.75 27.65 16.96
C ALA A 290 -6.49 27.26 18.42
N VAL A 291 -5.65 26.26 18.65
CA VAL A 291 -5.25 25.81 19.99
C VAL A 291 -4.48 26.91 20.72
N ALA A 292 -3.48 27.53 20.05
CA ALA A 292 -2.72 28.63 20.63
C ALA A 292 -3.62 29.84 20.96
N PHE A 293 -4.55 30.19 20.08
CA PHE A 293 -5.52 31.26 20.32
C PHE A 293 -6.43 30.94 21.51
N TYR A 294 -6.92 29.70 21.63
CA TYR A 294 -7.73 29.26 22.75
C TYR A 294 -6.99 29.40 24.09
N TYR A 295 -5.75 28.90 24.17
CA TYR A 295 -4.95 29.01 25.39
C TYR A 295 -4.58 30.46 25.72
N ASN A 296 -4.24 31.28 24.72
CA ASN A 296 -3.90 32.69 24.92
C ASN A 296 -5.13 33.52 25.34
N SER A 297 -6.30 33.24 24.77
CA SER A 297 -7.57 33.86 25.17
C SER A 297 -7.92 33.52 26.62
N ARG A 298 -7.72 32.26 27.03
CA ARG A 298 -7.89 31.84 28.42
C ARG A 298 -6.89 32.56 29.32
N TYR A 299 -5.59 32.55 29.00
CA TYR A 299 -4.57 33.26 29.78
C TYR A 299 -4.86 34.76 29.96
N ARG A 300 -5.32 35.44 28.89
CA ARG A 300 -5.69 36.86 28.95
C ARG A 300 -6.89 37.13 29.85
N ARG A 301 -7.88 36.23 29.94
CA ARG A 301 -9.02 36.36 30.86
C ARG A 301 -8.56 36.29 32.32
N TRP A 302 -7.76 35.29 32.67
CA TRP A 302 -7.23 35.13 34.03
C TRP A 302 -6.38 36.32 34.48
N LYS A 303 -5.60 36.91 33.56
CA LYS A 303 -4.82 38.12 33.87
C LYS A 303 -5.72 39.34 34.15
N LYS A 304 -6.78 39.52 33.37
CA LYS A 304 -7.77 40.60 33.60
C LYS A 304 -8.49 40.44 34.94
N ASP A 305 -8.88 39.23 35.27
CA ASP A 305 -9.55 38.92 36.55
C ASP A 305 -8.62 39.20 37.74
N LEU A 306 -7.32 38.86 37.61
CA LEU A 306 -6.30 39.15 38.63
C LEU A 306 -6.06 40.66 38.81
N GLU A 307 -6.01 41.42 37.71
CA GLU A 307 -5.86 42.87 37.74
C GLU A 307 -7.10 43.56 38.33
N GLN A 308 -8.29 43.05 38.01
CA GLN A 308 -9.56 43.55 38.53
C GLN A 308 -9.71 43.24 40.02
N LEU A 309 -9.27 42.06 40.47
CA LEU A 309 -9.15 41.70 41.89
C LEU A 309 -8.13 42.59 42.61
N ALA A 310 -6.97 42.85 42.01
CA ALA A 310 -5.96 43.73 42.59
C ALA A 310 -6.47 45.17 42.75
N LYS A 311 -7.23 45.68 41.77
CA LYS A 311 -7.85 47.01 41.83
C LYS A 311 -9.01 47.09 42.83
N SER A 312 -9.81 46.04 42.98
CA SER A 312 -10.90 46.03 43.97
C SER A 312 -10.36 45.96 45.40
N MET A 313 -9.26 45.22 45.62
CA MET A 313 -8.58 45.16 46.92
C MET A 313 -7.92 46.48 47.35
N GLN A 314 -7.47 47.32 46.41
CA GLN A 314 -6.89 48.65 46.72
C GLN A 314 -7.92 49.68 47.24
N ARG A 315 -9.22 49.42 47.09
CA ARG A 315 -10.29 50.37 47.46
C ARG A 315 -10.88 50.12 48.85
N LEU A 316 -10.40 49.12 49.60
CA LEU A 316 -10.90 48.82 50.95
C LEU A 316 -10.00 49.47 52.03
N PRO A 317 -10.57 50.27 52.95
CA PRO A 317 -9.81 50.81 54.08
C PRO A 317 -9.45 49.70 55.09
N GLY A 318 -8.17 49.62 55.47
CA GLY A 318 -7.68 48.72 56.53
C GLY A 318 -7.13 47.35 56.08
N MET A 319 -6.44 47.27 54.93
CA MET A 319 -5.78 46.04 54.44
C MET A 319 -4.33 46.27 53.94
N PRO A 320 -3.50 45.20 53.85
CA PRO A 320 -2.09 45.19 54.27
C PRO A 320 -1.12 46.03 53.44
N CYS A 321 -0.19 46.72 54.12
CA CYS A 321 0.97 47.34 53.49
C CYS A 321 1.73 46.30 52.65
N ARG A 322 2.08 46.66 51.41
CA ARG A 322 3.05 45.90 50.62
C ARG A 322 4.37 45.85 51.39
N ILE A 323 4.89 44.65 51.61
CA ILE A 323 6.21 44.44 52.20
C ILE A 323 7.02 43.72 51.13
N ASP A 324 8.06 44.38 50.61
CA ASP A 324 8.92 43.76 49.61
C ASP A 324 9.76 42.65 50.26
N PHE A 325 9.92 41.55 49.52
CA PHE A 325 10.72 40.41 49.99
C PHE A 325 12.17 40.81 50.28
N SER A 326 12.70 41.83 49.59
CA SER A 326 14.01 42.42 49.87
C SER A 326 14.12 42.97 51.29
N ASP A 327 13.06 43.62 51.79
CA ASP A 327 13.03 44.20 53.13
C ASP A 327 12.98 43.11 54.19
N ILE A 328 12.16 42.08 53.96
CA ILE A 328 12.08 40.90 54.81
C ILE A 328 13.43 40.18 54.86
N LYS A 329 14.05 39.98 53.70
CA LYS A 329 15.35 39.31 53.56
C LYS A 329 16.45 40.10 54.27
N LYS A 330 16.47 41.43 54.14
CA LYS A 330 17.42 42.30 54.83
C LYS A 330 17.20 42.29 56.35
N ALA A 331 15.95 42.45 56.79
CA ALA A 331 15.58 42.50 58.21
C ALA A 331 15.81 41.17 58.94
N THR A 332 15.72 40.04 58.23
CA THR A 332 16.02 38.70 58.77
C THR A 332 17.47 38.27 58.57
N LYS A 333 18.36 39.16 58.10
CA LYS A 333 19.76 38.85 57.75
C LYS A 333 19.89 37.61 56.85
N ASN A 334 19.08 37.56 55.79
CA ASN A 334 18.95 36.40 54.90
C ASN A 334 18.40 35.13 55.59
N PHE A 335 17.49 35.28 56.55
CA PHE A 335 16.95 34.18 57.36
C PHE A 335 18.03 33.46 58.18
N ASP A 336 18.88 34.25 58.83
CA ASP A 336 19.95 33.75 59.68
C ASP A 336 19.39 33.02 60.91
N GLY A 337 20.10 31.99 61.38
CA GLY A 337 19.70 31.20 62.55
C GLY A 337 19.58 32.05 63.82
N THR A 338 20.35 33.14 63.95
CA THR A 338 20.27 34.08 65.07
C THR A 338 18.93 34.81 65.16
N MET A 339 18.21 34.92 64.04
CA MET A 339 16.89 35.54 63.98
C MET A 339 15.75 34.53 64.11
N LYS A 340 16.02 33.23 64.28
CA LYS A 340 14.99 32.20 64.34
C LYS A 340 14.28 32.22 65.70
N LEU A 341 12.97 32.41 65.68
CA LEU A 341 12.09 32.34 66.85
C LEU A 341 11.62 30.91 67.15
N GLY A 342 11.55 30.06 66.12
CA GLY A 342 11.15 28.66 66.28
C GLY A 342 11.03 27.91 64.96
N SER A 343 10.74 26.61 65.02
CA SER A 343 10.40 25.79 63.86
C SER A 343 9.31 24.78 64.18
N GLY A 344 8.44 24.51 63.22
CA GLY A 344 7.40 23.50 63.29
C GLY A 344 7.22 22.78 61.96
N THR A 345 6.13 22.01 61.84
CA THR A 345 5.80 21.18 60.67
C THR A 345 5.70 21.97 59.36
N PHE A 346 5.34 23.25 59.45
CA PHE A 346 5.12 24.16 58.32
C PHE A 346 6.29 25.14 58.07
N GLY A 347 7.46 24.88 58.64
CA GLY A 347 8.66 25.67 58.42
C GLY A 347 9.16 26.42 59.66
N SER A 348 9.98 27.44 59.44
CA SER A 348 10.66 28.18 60.50
C SER A 348 10.16 29.61 60.61
N VAL A 349 10.01 30.10 61.84
CA VAL A 349 9.58 31.47 62.13
C VAL A 349 10.79 32.30 62.51
N TYR A 350 10.94 33.48 61.91
CA TYR A 350 12.04 34.40 62.12
C TYR A 350 11.53 35.74 62.66
N ARG A 351 12.30 36.33 63.58
CA ARG A 351 12.13 37.69 64.05
C ARG A 351 12.52 38.65 62.92
N CYS A 352 11.66 39.62 62.66
CA CYS A 352 11.87 40.61 61.62
C CYS A 352 11.46 41.98 62.15
N ARG A 353 12.35 42.96 62.07
CA ARG A 353 12.04 44.35 62.42
C ARG A 353 11.93 45.14 61.12
N LEU A 354 10.70 45.47 60.73
CA LEU A 354 10.43 46.19 59.50
C LEU A 354 10.66 47.68 59.73
N PRO A 355 11.45 48.37 58.90
CA PRO A 355 11.68 49.80 59.03
C PRO A 355 10.38 50.58 58.81
N ALA A 356 10.32 51.79 59.37
CA ALA A 356 9.25 52.72 59.06
C ALA A 356 9.22 52.99 57.55
N ALA A 357 8.03 53.00 56.96
CA ALA A 357 7.83 53.30 55.54
C ALA A 357 7.00 54.59 55.43
N PRO A 358 7.64 55.76 55.22
CA PRO A 358 6.99 57.06 55.18
C PRO A 358 5.92 57.16 54.08
N GLU A 359 6.16 56.50 52.94
CA GLU A 359 5.28 56.53 51.77
C GLU A 359 3.94 55.81 51.99
N THR A 360 3.91 54.87 52.94
CA THR A 360 2.70 54.11 53.30
C THR A 360 2.21 54.43 54.71
N GLY A 361 2.81 55.41 55.40
CA GLY A 361 2.50 55.78 56.79
C GLY A 361 2.75 54.67 57.81
N ARG A 362 3.59 53.68 57.50
CA ARG A 362 3.81 52.50 58.36
C ARG A 362 4.88 52.84 59.41
N PRO A 363 4.58 52.73 60.73
CA PRO A 363 5.60 52.85 61.75
C PRO A 363 6.59 51.68 61.70
N GLU A 364 7.74 51.84 62.33
CA GLU A 364 8.63 50.70 62.58
C GLU A 364 7.87 49.67 63.41
N MET A 365 7.89 48.40 62.98
CA MET A 365 7.17 47.33 63.67
C MET A 365 7.98 46.05 63.73
N GLU A 366 7.79 45.32 64.81
CA GLU A 366 8.35 43.99 64.96
C GLU A 366 7.33 42.94 64.54
N VAL A 367 7.74 42.04 63.64
CA VAL A 367 6.89 41.00 63.07
C VAL A 367 7.58 39.65 63.09
N ALA A 368 6.78 38.60 63.16
CA ALA A 368 7.23 37.23 62.99
C ALA A 368 7.01 36.81 61.53
N VAL A 369 8.07 36.36 60.85
CA VAL A 369 8.04 35.90 59.45
C VAL A 369 8.14 34.39 59.41
N LYS A 370 7.06 33.70 59.05
CA LYS A 370 7.05 32.25 58.83
C LYS A 370 7.55 31.94 57.42
N LYS A 371 8.73 31.31 57.32
CA LYS A 371 9.32 30.82 56.08
C LYS A 371 9.01 29.33 55.93
N PHE A 372 8.23 29.01 54.90
CA PHE A 372 7.91 27.63 54.54
C PHE A 372 9.11 27.02 53.79
N THR A 373 9.67 25.92 54.32
CA THR A 373 10.75 25.17 53.67
C THR A 373 10.16 24.00 52.88
N ARG A 374 10.55 23.92 51.60
CA ARG A 374 10.00 23.03 50.57
C ARG A 374 10.46 21.58 50.78
N ASN A 375 9.50 20.68 50.96
CA ASN A 375 9.57 19.32 50.43
C ASN A 375 8.27 19.10 49.66
N GLU A 376 8.41 18.95 48.34
CA GLU A 376 7.45 18.41 47.36
C GLU A 376 6.02 18.98 47.37
N ASP A 377 5.69 19.69 46.28
CA ASP A 377 4.43 20.09 45.59
C ASP A 377 3.01 19.87 46.20
N ARG A 378 2.85 19.29 47.39
CA ARG A 378 1.57 19.06 48.09
C ARG A 378 1.20 20.10 49.14
N ARG A 379 2.12 20.97 49.59
CA ARG A 379 1.86 21.94 50.67
C ARG A 379 1.56 23.39 50.24
N PHE A 380 1.62 23.70 48.94
CA PHE A 380 1.28 25.05 48.49
C PHE A 380 -0.22 25.34 48.65
N ASP A 381 -1.07 24.35 48.39
CA ASP A 381 -2.51 24.46 48.60
C ASP A 381 -2.86 24.53 50.10
N ASP A 382 -2.23 23.70 50.94
CA ASP A 382 -2.35 23.77 52.41
C ASP A 382 -1.95 25.14 52.98
N PHE A 383 -0.91 25.76 52.41
CA PHE A 383 -0.46 27.11 52.77
C PHE A 383 -1.52 28.16 52.41
N LEU A 384 -2.08 28.10 51.19
CA LEU A 384 -3.15 29.00 50.78
C LEU A 384 -4.40 28.83 51.64
N GLU A 385 -4.71 27.60 52.05
CA GLU A 385 -5.82 27.31 52.96
C GLU A 385 -5.58 27.92 54.36
N GLU A 386 -4.40 27.70 54.96
CA GLU A 386 -4.02 28.29 56.27
C GLU A 386 -4.09 29.83 56.25
N VAL A 387 -3.53 30.45 55.21
CA VAL A 387 -3.59 31.92 55.02
C VAL A 387 -5.04 32.39 54.88
N SER A 388 -5.88 31.65 54.14
CA SER A 388 -7.28 32.01 53.95
C SER A 388 -8.08 31.97 55.25
N VAL A 389 -7.80 31.00 56.14
CA VAL A 389 -8.46 30.86 57.44
C VAL A 389 -8.05 31.98 58.38
N ILE A 390 -6.75 32.25 58.55
CA ILE A 390 -6.28 33.30 59.47
C ILE A 390 -6.71 34.69 58.99
N ASN A 391 -6.69 34.96 57.68
CA ASN A 391 -7.13 36.25 57.14
C ASN A 391 -8.63 36.53 57.40
N ARG A 392 -9.46 35.48 57.53
CA ARG A 392 -10.89 35.60 57.84
C ARG A 392 -11.18 35.73 59.33
N LEU A 393 -10.22 35.41 60.21
CA LEU A 393 -10.37 35.48 61.66
C LEU A 393 -9.93 36.84 62.20
N ARG A 394 -10.89 37.71 62.52
CA ARG A 394 -10.63 39.00 63.20
C ARG A 394 -11.06 38.93 64.65
N HIS A 395 -10.11 38.69 65.55
CA HIS A 395 -10.35 38.66 67.00
C HIS A 395 -9.21 39.36 67.76
N LYS A 396 -9.54 40.04 68.86
CA LYS A 396 -8.58 40.83 69.68
C LYS A 396 -7.36 40.05 70.21
N ASN A 397 -7.48 38.73 70.28
CA ASN A 397 -6.42 37.83 70.76
C ASN A 397 -5.72 37.04 69.63
N ILE A 398 -5.96 37.37 68.36
CA ILE A 398 -5.34 36.72 67.20
C ILE A 398 -4.44 37.73 66.50
N VAL A 399 -3.19 37.35 66.24
CA VAL A 399 -2.21 38.21 65.57
C VAL A 399 -2.65 38.42 64.11
N PRO A 400 -2.81 39.68 63.64
CA PRO A 400 -3.21 39.95 62.27
C PRO A 400 -2.08 39.60 61.29
N LEU A 401 -2.45 39.04 60.13
CA LEU A 401 -1.51 38.85 59.02
C LEU A 401 -1.25 40.18 58.30
N ILE A 402 0.02 40.43 57.97
CA ILE A 402 0.47 41.63 57.25
C ILE A 402 1.27 41.18 56.02
N GLY A 403 0.85 41.62 54.83
CA GLY A 403 1.46 41.27 53.55
C GLY A 403 0.45 40.67 52.56
N ARG A 404 0.90 40.39 51.33
CA ARG A 404 0.12 39.73 50.27
C ARG A 404 0.44 38.25 50.22
#